data_AF-A0A1E7IQ92-F1
#
_entry.id   AF-A0A1E7IQ92-F1
#
_cell.length_a   1.000
_cell.length_b   1.000
_cell.length_c   1.000
_cell.angle_alpha   90.00
_cell.angle_beta   90.00
_cell.angle_gamma   90.00
#
_symmetry.space_group_name_H-M   'P 1'
#
loop_
_entity.id
_entity.type
_entity.pdbx_description
1 polymer ?
#
loop_
_entity_poly.entity_id
_entity_poly.type
_entity_poly.pdbx_seq_one_letter_code
_entity_poly.pdbx_strand_id
1 'polypeptide(L)'
;MMLQRWMGSDFTNDDLVRESSISEDYTQKLQEETDEEYRVELLPTEDAAVVWGKIIMAVSKKYYLPTTVQYFDEDNMLIRELTYTDVKLFGDRFYPTKWLMLPKEPQKTANRTIIEISNAVFDAEVDESYFTKRALKRYSK
;
A
#
# COMPACT_ATOMS: atom_id res chain seq x y z
N MET A 1 17.12 -4.12 -1.29
CA MET A 1 16.89 -2.66 -1.31
C MET A 1 15.41 -2.33 -1.28
N MET A 2 14.55 -3.01 -2.06
CA MET A 2 13.08 -2.81 -2.01
C MET A 2 12.45 -3.16 -0.64
N LEU A 3 12.90 -4.26 -0.03
CA LEU A 3 12.41 -4.71 1.28
C LEU A 3 12.99 -3.94 2.49
N GLN A 4 13.85 -2.95 2.24
CA GLN A 4 14.41 -2.15 3.34
C GLN A 4 13.38 -1.14 3.82
N ARG A 5 13.40 -0.88 5.14
CA ARG A 5 12.56 0.14 5.77
C ARG A 5 12.81 1.50 5.14
N TRP A 6 11.75 2.18 4.76
CA TRP A 6 11.80 3.52 4.20
C TRP A 6 11.98 4.53 5.33
N MET A 7 13.14 5.20 5.35
CA MET A 7 13.48 6.27 6.31
C MET A 7 13.28 5.89 7.80
N GLY A 8 13.49 4.62 8.15
CA GLY A 8 13.33 4.12 9.53
C GLY A 8 11.87 3.86 9.95
N SER A 9 10.91 4.02 9.03
CA SER A 9 9.49 3.80 9.27
C SER A 9 9.08 2.32 9.20
N ASP A 10 7.80 2.04 9.44
CA ASP A 10 7.19 0.72 9.28
C ASP A 10 6.82 0.38 7.81
N PHE A 11 7.02 1.33 6.88
CA PHE A 11 6.94 1.08 5.44
C PHE A 11 8.27 0.59 4.90
N THR A 12 8.22 -0.21 3.85
CA THR A 12 9.36 -0.59 3.00
C THR A 12 9.37 0.25 1.73
N ASN A 13 10.49 0.26 1.00
CA ASN A 13 10.53 0.91 -0.32
C ASN A 13 9.56 0.24 -1.31
N ASP A 14 9.30 -1.06 -1.16
CA ASP A 14 8.35 -1.81 -1.98
C ASP A 14 6.92 -1.29 -1.84
N ASP A 15 6.51 -0.99 -0.61
CA ASP A 15 5.17 -0.48 -0.29
C ASP A 15 4.83 0.86 -0.96
N LEU A 16 5.86 1.65 -1.29
CA LEU A 16 5.70 2.99 -1.88
C LEU A 16 5.80 2.99 -3.40
N VAL A 17 6.31 1.91 -4.01
CA VAL A 17 6.69 1.89 -5.43
C VAL A 17 5.82 0.94 -6.26
N ARG A 18 5.38 -0.20 -5.71
CA ARG A 18 4.76 -1.29 -6.50
C ARG A 18 3.23 -1.28 -6.50
N GLU A 19 2.59 -0.12 -6.68
CA GLU A 19 1.12 -0.06 -6.80
C GLU A 19 0.60 -0.85 -8.03
N SER A 20 1.41 -1.06 -9.07
CA SER A 20 1.06 -1.86 -10.25
C SER A 20 1.25 -3.39 -10.12
N SER A 21 1.69 -3.88 -8.95
CA SER A 21 2.02 -5.29 -8.75
C SER A 21 0.81 -6.17 -8.40
N ILE A 22 -0.19 -5.65 -7.70
CA ILE A 22 -1.27 -6.48 -7.14
C ILE A 22 -2.10 -7.21 -8.22
N SER A 23 -2.27 -6.59 -9.39
CA SER A 23 -3.00 -7.19 -10.51
C SER A 23 -2.24 -8.31 -11.22
N GLU A 24 -0.91 -8.31 -11.16
CA GLU A 24 -0.04 -9.25 -11.90
C GLU A 24 0.56 -10.33 -10.98
N ASP A 25 0.96 -9.94 -9.77
CA ASP A 25 1.71 -10.79 -8.84
C ASP A 25 0.80 -11.63 -7.92
N TYR A 26 -0.52 -11.39 -7.92
CA TYR A 26 -1.47 -12.07 -7.03
C TYR A 26 -2.69 -12.62 -7.77
N THR A 27 -3.11 -13.83 -7.38
CA THR A 27 -4.43 -14.37 -7.71
C THR A 27 -5.44 -13.87 -6.69
N GLN A 28 -6.58 -13.34 -7.16
CA GLN A 28 -7.61 -12.74 -6.31
C GLN A 28 -8.78 -13.69 -6.09
N LYS A 29 -9.26 -13.77 -4.85
CA LYS A 29 -10.46 -14.52 -4.46
C LYS A 29 -11.32 -13.68 -3.52
N LEU A 30 -12.58 -13.46 -3.89
CA LEU A 30 -13.55 -12.83 -3.00
C LEU A 30 -13.87 -13.78 -1.84
N GLN A 31 -13.65 -13.32 -0.61
CA GLN A 31 -13.91 -14.08 0.62
C GLN A 31 -15.27 -13.70 1.22
N GLU A 32 -15.55 -12.40 1.24
CA GLU A 32 -16.74 -11.85 1.88
C GLU A 32 -17.17 -10.59 1.12
N GLU A 33 -18.47 -10.35 1.12
CA GLU A 33 -19.07 -9.15 0.56
C GLU A 33 -20.15 -8.67 1.52
N THR A 34 -20.01 -7.43 1.99
CA THR A 34 -21.02 -6.74 2.81
C THR A 34 -21.70 -5.66 1.99
N ASP A 35 -22.68 -4.95 2.55
CA ASP A 35 -23.30 -3.81 1.88
C ASP A 35 -22.31 -2.66 1.60
N GLU A 36 -21.23 -2.57 2.39
CA GLU A 36 -20.29 -1.45 2.36
C GLU A 36 -18.92 -1.80 1.75
N GLU A 37 -18.48 -3.06 1.84
CA GLU A 37 -17.12 -3.47 1.48
C GLU A 37 -17.06 -4.84 0.79
N TYR A 38 -16.06 -5.01 -0.07
CA TYR A 38 -15.57 -6.30 -0.52
C TYR A 38 -14.38 -6.72 0.32
N ARG A 39 -14.26 -8.01 0.64
CA ARG A 39 -13.06 -8.59 1.23
C ARG A 39 -12.44 -9.60 0.29
N VAL A 40 -11.25 -9.28 -0.18
CA VAL A 40 -10.52 -10.05 -1.19
C VAL A 40 -9.28 -10.66 -0.56
N GLU A 41 -9.11 -11.96 -0.74
CA GLU A 41 -7.86 -12.66 -0.48
C GLU A 41 -6.99 -12.61 -1.75
N LEU A 42 -5.72 -12.29 -1.55
CA LEU A 42 -4.70 -12.19 -2.58
C LEU A 42 -3.61 -13.20 -2.22
N LEU A 43 -3.41 -14.20 -3.08
CA LEU A 43 -2.35 -15.19 -2.94
C LEU A 43 -1.29 -14.95 -4.01
N PRO A 44 0.01 -14.92 -3.66
CA PRO A 44 1.06 -14.70 -4.64
C PRO A 44 1.05 -15.80 -5.71
N THR A 45 1.34 -15.44 -6.96
CA THR A 45 1.56 -16.43 -8.03
C THR A 45 2.92 -17.11 -7.84
N GLU A 46 3.14 -18.26 -8.48
CA GLU A 46 4.41 -19.02 -8.36
C GLU A 46 5.64 -18.21 -8.80
N ASP A 47 5.46 -17.32 -9.78
CA ASP A 47 6.53 -16.46 -10.33
C ASP A 47 6.62 -15.08 -9.63
N ALA A 48 5.73 -14.80 -8.67
CA ALA A 48 5.68 -13.50 -8.01
C ALA A 48 6.91 -13.27 -7.14
N ALA A 49 7.72 -12.27 -7.49
CA ALA A 49 8.84 -11.81 -6.67
C ALA A 49 8.35 -10.93 -5.50
N VAL A 50 7.56 -11.52 -4.60
CA VAL A 50 6.95 -10.88 -3.42
C VAL A 50 7.31 -11.64 -2.14
N VAL A 51 7.09 -11.01 -0.98
CA VAL A 51 7.48 -11.56 0.34
C VAL A 51 6.29 -11.97 1.23
N TRP A 52 5.07 -11.73 0.76
CA TRP A 52 3.86 -12.02 1.53
C TRP A 52 3.27 -13.34 1.09
N GLY A 53 3.07 -14.27 2.03
CA GLY A 53 2.38 -15.53 1.76
C GLY A 53 0.90 -15.33 1.45
N LYS A 54 0.30 -14.26 1.99
CA LYS A 54 -1.09 -13.86 1.70
C LYS A 54 -1.32 -12.40 2.06
N ILE A 55 -2.23 -11.75 1.32
CA ILE A 55 -2.79 -10.45 1.67
C ILE A 55 -4.32 -10.56 1.76
N ILE A 56 -4.93 -9.95 2.77
CA ILE A 56 -6.39 -9.75 2.84
C ILE A 56 -6.67 -8.25 2.71
N MET A 57 -7.42 -7.87 1.69
CA MET A 57 -7.74 -6.48 1.38
C MET A 57 -9.25 -6.25 1.50
N ALA A 58 -9.64 -5.28 2.32
CA ALA A 58 -10.98 -4.72 2.34
C ALA A 58 -11.04 -3.52 1.37
N VAL A 59 -12.06 -3.47 0.52
CA VAL A 59 -12.24 -2.44 -0.51
C VAL A 59 -13.63 -1.82 -0.37
N SER A 60 -13.69 -0.50 -0.25
CA SER A 60 -14.96 0.24 -0.14
C SER A 60 -15.78 0.12 -1.43
N LYS A 61 -17.06 -0.25 -1.32
CA LYS A 61 -18.01 -0.20 -2.45
C LYS A 61 -18.35 1.21 -2.92
N LYS A 62 -18.19 2.19 -2.03
CA LYS A 62 -18.50 3.60 -2.31
C LYS A 62 -17.43 4.25 -3.17
N TYR A 63 -16.16 4.03 -2.85
CA TYR A 63 -15.03 4.70 -3.51
C TYR A 63 -14.13 3.77 -4.32
N TYR A 64 -14.30 2.45 -4.21
CA TYR A 64 -13.42 1.43 -4.81
C TYR A 64 -11.95 1.59 -4.41
N LEU A 65 -11.72 2.09 -3.19
CA LEU A 65 -10.40 2.26 -2.59
C LEU A 65 -10.20 1.24 -1.47
N PRO A 66 -8.97 0.75 -1.24
CA PRO A 66 -8.67 -0.09 -0.10
C PRO A 66 -8.95 0.67 1.20
N THR A 67 -9.61 0.03 2.15
CA THR A 67 -9.86 0.58 3.50
C THR A 67 -8.89 -0.03 4.50
N THR A 68 -8.67 -1.34 4.41
CA THR A 68 -7.71 -2.08 5.24
C THR A 68 -6.97 -3.13 4.41
N VAL A 69 -5.67 -3.27 4.64
CA VAL A 69 -4.82 -4.30 4.02
C VAL A 69 -4.05 -5.02 5.10
N GLN A 70 -4.24 -6.32 5.21
CA GLN A 70 -3.61 -7.20 6.19
C GLN A 70 -2.58 -8.09 5.49
N TYR A 71 -1.34 -8.05 5.95
CA TYR A 71 -0.21 -8.76 5.35
C TYR A 71 0.19 -9.95 6.21
N PHE A 72 0.22 -11.14 5.62
CA PHE A 72 0.57 -12.39 6.27
C PHE A 72 1.85 -12.97 5.66
N ASP A 73 2.66 -13.62 6.49
CA ASP A 73 3.81 -14.40 6.03
C ASP A 73 3.41 -15.79 5.51
N GLU A 74 4.40 -16.60 5.14
CA GLU A 74 4.22 -17.96 4.62
C GLU A 74 3.61 -18.93 5.66
N ASP A 75 3.82 -18.65 6.95
CA ASP A 75 3.27 -19.41 8.07
C ASP A 75 1.86 -18.92 8.47
N ASN A 76 1.26 -18.02 7.67
CA ASN A 76 -0.07 -17.44 7.87
C ASN A 76 -0.17 -16.61 9.17
N MET A 77 0.94 -16.06 9.65
CA MET A 77 0.97 -15.10 10.76
C MET A 77 0.74 -13.68 10.25
N LEU A 78 -0.12 -12.92 10.92
CA LEU A 78 -0.36 -11.51 10.61
C LEU A 78 0.85 -10.67 11.02
N ILE A 79 1.56 -10.11 10.04
CA ILE A 79 2.78 -9.32 10.25
C ILE A 79 2.46 -7.85 10.47
N ARG A 80 1.54 -7.30 9.69
CA ARG A 80 1.18 -5.88 9.76
C ARG A 80 -0.16 -5.60 9.10
N GLU A 81 -0.72 -4.43 9.43
CA GLU A 81 -1.97 -3.93 8.91
C GLU A 81 -1.81 -2.48 8.48
N LEU A 82 -2.31 -2.17 7.28
CA LEU A 82 -2.36 -0.83 6.72
C LEU A 82 -3.80 -0.39 6.61
N THR A 83 -4.15 0.72 7.26
CA THR A 83 -5.49 1.31 7.24
C THR A 83 -5.47 2.64 6.51
N TYR A 84 -6.46 2.84 5.65
CA TYR A 84 -6.66 4.05 4.86
C TYR A 84 -7.90 4.79 5.36
N THR A 85 -7.73 6.05 5.78
CA THR A 85 -8.81 6.91 6.26
C THR A 85 -8.77 8.29 5.60
N ASP A 86 -9.74 9.13 5.97
CA ASP A 86 -9.86 10.52 5.51
C ASP A 86 -9.87 10.63 3.99
N VAL A 87 -10.80 9.91 3.34
CA VAL A 87 -10.99 9.98 1.89
C VAL A 87 -11.48 11.37 1.49
N LYS A 88 -10.73 12.04 0.62
CA LYS A 88 -11.03 13.38 0.09
C LYS A 88 -11.04 13.36 -1.43
N LEU A 89 -11.75 14.32 -2.02
CA LEU A 89 -11.75 14.55 -3.46
C LEU A 89 -10.59 15.49 -3.82
N PHE A 90 -9.73 15.07 -4.74
CA PHE A 90 -8.70 15.89 -5.35
C PHE A 90 -8.94 15.94 -6.86
N GLY A 91 -9.34 17.11 -7.36
CA GLY A 91 -9.84 17.24 -8.73
C GLY A 91 -11.12 16.42 -8.88
N ASP A 92 -11.05 15.36 -9.69
CA ASP A 92 -12.13 14.42 -9.98
C ASP A 92 -11.93 13.03 -9.34
N ARG A 93 -10.85 12.82 -8.56
CA ARG A 93 -10.54 11.52 -7.95
C ARG A 93 -10.63 11.55 -6.43
N PHE A 94 -11.30 10.55 -5.86
CA PHE A 94 -11.24 10.30 -4.42
C PHE A 94 -9.92 9.62 -4.06
N TYR A 95 -9.34 10.00 -2.92
CA TYR A 95 -8.09 9.41 -2.44
C TYR A 95 -8.01 9.43 -0.92
N PRO A 96 -7.49 8.37 -0.26
CA PRO A 96 -7.33 8.34 1.19
C PRO A 96 -6.15 9.24 1.60
N THR A 97 -6.39 10.21 2.47
CA THR A 97 -5.35 11.18 2.88
C THR A 97 -4.59 10.79 4.13
N LYS A 98 -4.97 9.70 4.79
CA LYS A 98 -4.29 9.23 6.00
C LYS A 98 -4.08 7.74 5.95
N TRP A 99 -2.81 7.33 6.00
CA TRP A 99 -2.39 5.94 5.92
C TRP A 99 -1.73 5.57 7.24
N LEU A 100 -2.25 4.57 7.93
CA LEU A 100 -1.73 4.11 9.20
C LEU A 100 -1.19 2.69 9.04
N MET A 101 0.13 2.53 9.19
CA MET A 101 0.79 1.23 9.25
C MET A 101 0.98 0.81 10.71
N LEU A 102 0.44 -0.35 11.06
CA LEU A 102 0.55 -0.98 12.36
C LEU A 102 1.23 -2.35 12.23
N PRO A 103 2.48 -2.51 12.69
CA PRO A 103 3.09 -3.81 12.90
C PRO A 103 2.28 -4.63 13.91
N LYS A 104 2.13 -5.93 13.64
CA LYS A 104 1.41 -6.90 14.49
C LYS A 104 2.36 -7.92 15.12
N GLU A 105 3.61 -7.97 14.68
CA GLU A 105 4.69 -8.73 15.33
C GLU A 105 4.84 -8.32 16.81
N PRO A 106 4.92 -9.27 17.76
CA PRO A 106 4.95 -8.98 19.20
C PRO A 106 6.00 -7.95 19.62
N GLN A 107 7.19 -7.99 19.01
CA GLN A 107 8.31 -7.10 19.36
C GLN A 107 8.14 -5.67 18.82
N LYS A 108 7.15 -5.42 17.95
CA LYS A 108 6.92 -4.12 17.28
C LYS A 108 5.53 -3.53 17.55
N THR A 109 4.76 -4.13 18.46
CA THR A 109 3.36 -3.73 18.76
C THR A 109 3.20 -2.28 19.24
N ALA A 110 4.26 -1.65 19.76
CA ALA A 110 4.27 -0.24 20.15
C ALA A 110 4.58 0.73 18.99
N ASN A 111 5.05 0.21 17.85
CA ASN A 111 5.40 1.03 16.69
C ASN A 111 4.16 1.36 15.86
N ARG A 112 4.18 2.54 15.25
CA ARG A 112 3.23 2.92 14.21
C ARG A 112 3.86 3.98 13.33
N THR A 113 3.49 3.95 12.06
CA THR A 113 3.83 5.01 11.11
C THR A 113 2.55 5.55 10.49
N ILE A 114 2.43 6.88 10.42
CA ILE A 114 1.31 7.56 9.76
C ILE A 114 1.87 8.39 8.61
N ILE A 115 1.30 8.22 7.42
CA ILE A 115 1.50 9.13 6.28
C ILE A 115 0.24 9.98 6.14
N GLU A 116 0.41 11.31 6.16
CA GLU A 116 -0.68 12.26 5.93
C GLU A 116 -0.42 13.04 4.64
N ILE A 117 -1.38 12.97 3.72
CA ILE A 117 -1.30 13.58 2.40
C ILE A 117 -2.08 14.88 2.44
N SER A 118 -1.35 15.99 2.40
CA SER A 118 -1.92 17.33 2.47
C SER A 118 -2.50 17.80 1.14
N ASN A 119 -1.90 17.39 0.02
CA ASN A 119 -2.35 17.74 -1.31
C ASN A 119 -1.97 16.65 -2.33
N ALA A 120 -2.81 16.46 -3.34
CA ALA A 120 -2.56 15.58 -4.47
C ALA A 120 -3.05 16.24 -5.76
N VAL A 121 -2.28 16.11 -6.83
CA VAL A 121 -2.65 16.54 -8.18
C VAL A 121 -2.50 15.33 -9.09
N PHE A 122 -3.61 14.91 -9.68
CA PHE A 122 -3.63 13.78 -10.60
C PHE A 122 -3.52 14.26 -12.05
N ASP A 123 -2.99 13.40 -12.93
CA ASP A 123 -2.81 13.64 -14.36
C ASP A 123 -2.03 14.92 -14.74
N ALA A 124 -1.25 15.46 -13.80
CA ALA A 124 -0.31 16.53 -14.10
C ALA A 124 0.83 16.00 -14.98
N GLU A 125 1.19 16.74 -16.01
CA GLU A 125 2.39 16.45 -16.79
C GLU A 125 3.63 16.63 -15.91
N VAL A 126 4.40 15.55 -15.75
CA VAL A 126 5.70 15.57 -15.07
C VAL A 126 6.78 15.30 -16.12
N ASP A 127 7.71 16.23 -16.25
CA ASP A 127 8.80 16.13 -17.22
C ASP A 127 9.66 14.88 -16.96
N GLU A 128 9.91 14.09 -18.02
CA GLU A 128 10.66 12.83 -17.91
C GLU A 128 12.07 13.00 -17.30
N SER A 129 12.64 14.21 -17.39
CA SER A 129 13.94 14.52 -16.80
C SER A 129 13.97 14.33 -15.28
N TYR A 130 12.82 14.36 -14.59
CA TYR A 130 12.69 14.03 -13.17
C TYR A 130 12.95 12.55 -12.88
N PHE A 131 12.68 11.65 -13.82
CA PHE A 131 12.85 10.20 -13.67
C PHE A 131 14.24 9.72 -14.11
N THR A 132 15.27 10.55 -13.87
CA THR A 132 16.66 10.23 -14.20
C THR A 132 17.54 10.11 -12.95
N LYS A 133 18.57 9.26 -12.97
CA LYS A 133 19.55 9.18 -11.87
C LYS A 133 20.23 10.53 -11.59
N ARG A 134 20.35 11.39 -12.61
CA ARG A 134 20.91 12.74 -12.48
C ARG A 134 19.98 13.66 -11.70
N ALA A 135 18.66 13.52 -11.87
CA ALA A 135 17.67 14.27 -11.12
C ALA A 135 17.80 14.05 -9.60
N LEU A 136 18.07 12.81 -9.18
CA LEU A 136 18.30 12.50 -7.76
C LEU A 136 19.38 13.39 -7.14
N LYS A 137 20.50 13.62 -7.85
CA LYS A 137 21.57 14.51 -7.34
C LYS A 137 21.24 16.00 -7.43
N ARG A 138 20.43 16.38 -8.42
CA ARG A 138 20.11 17.79 -8.71
C ARG A 138 19.04 18.34 -7.75
N TYR A 139 18.08 17.49 -7.37
CA TYR A 139 16.90 17.88 -6.59
C TYR A 139 16.92 17.35 -5.14
N SER A 140 17.80 16.40 -4.80
CA SER A 140 18.08 16.05 -3.41
C SER A 140 18.96 17.14 -2.78
N LYS A 141 18.36 18.26 -2.39
CA LYS A 141 18.96 19.20 -1.45
C LYS A 141 18.42 18.96 -0.06
#